data_AF-A0A9D2LYE5-F1
#
_entry.id   AF-A0A9D2LYE5-F1
#
_cell.length_a   1.000
_cell.length_b   1.000
_cell.length_c   1.000
_cell.angle_alpha   90.00
_cell.angle_beta   90.00
_cell.angle_gamma   90.00
#
_symmetry.space_group_name_H-M   'P 1'
#
loop_
_entity.id
_entity.type
_entity.pdbx_description
1 polymer ?
#
loop_
_entity_poly.entity_id
_entity_poly.type
_entity_poly.pdbx_seq_one_letter_code
_entity_poly.pdbx_strand_id
1 'polypeptide(L)'
;AELASVESYVRIQRAGAEYPPQLHLLLDAETSHLLVPPLSLLTFVENSFKHSQRQDSPLEIRIKCTTLPGEGGYLYISISDNGGGFSAEALHELNSPAQEGNIYTDQHVGISNIRHRLRLLYGPTATVLFRNLTGGACVELFLPIERDENTGGIST
;
A
#
# COMPACT_ATOMS: atom_id res chain seq x y z
N ALA A 1 -12.60 2.76 7.17
CA ALA A 1 -13.30 2.70 5.87
C ALA A 1 -12.53 1.85 4.85
N GLU A 2 -11.26 2.16 4.58
CA GLU A 2 -10.51 1.48 3.51
C GLU A 2 -10.16 0.01 3.78
N LEU A 3 -9.75 -0.35 4.99
CA LEU A 3 -9.52 -1.76 5.36
C LEU A 3 -10.77 -2.62 5.16
N ALA A 4 -11.96 -2.09 5.45
CA ALA A 4 -13.22 -2.79 5.20
C ALA A 4 -13.46 -3.04 3.70
N SER A 5 -13.04 -2.12 2.83
CA SER A 5 -13.06 -2.32 1.37
C SER A 5 -12.10 -3.43 0.95
N VAL A 6 -10.89 -3.46 1.51
CA VAL A 6 -9.89 -4.52 1.28
C VAL A 6 -10.43 -5.89 1.72
N GLU A 7 -10.95 -5.99 2.95
CA GLU A 7 -11.53 -7.22 3.49
C GLU A 7 -12.70 -7.70 2.63
N SER A 8 -13.58 -6.78 2.21
CA SER A 8 -14.72 -7.10 1.35
C SER A 8 -14.27 -7.62 -0.01
N TYR A 9 -13.25 -7.00 -0.61
CA TYR A 9 -12.67 -7.43 -1.88
C TYR A 9 -12.08 -8.83 -1.76
N VAL A 10 -11.22 -9.09 -0.76
CA VAL A 10 -10.62 -10.41 -0.55
C VAL A 10 -11.71 -11.46 -0.28
N ARG A 11 -12.75 -11.13 0.49
CA ARG A 11 -13.89 -12.04 0.73
C ARG A 11 -14.60 -12.43 -0.56
N ILE A 12 -14.77 -11.50 -1.50
CA ILE A 12 -15.36 -11.79 -2.81
C ILE A 12 -14.43 -12.70 -3.61
N GLN A 13 -13.12 -12.42 -3.65
CA GLN A 13 -12.13 -13.26 -4.35
C GLN A 13 -12.00 -14.67 -3.77
N ARG A 14 -12.35 -14.87 -2.49
CA ARG A 14 -12.38 -16.20 -1.86
C ARG A 14 -13.53 -17.07 -2.35
N ALA A 15 -14.62 -16.49 -2.85
CA ALA A 15 -15.79 -17.26 -3.26
C ALA A 15 -15.49 -18.08 -4.53
N GLY A 16 -15.50 -19.41 -4.42
CA GLY A 16 -15.30 -20.31 -5.56
C GLY A 16 -13.84 -20.57 -5.93
N ALA A 17 -12.87 -20.06 -5.15
CA ALA A 17 -11.45 -20.33 -5.37
C ALA A 17 -11.07 -21.74 -4.86
N GLU A 18 -10.36 -22.53 -5.67
CA GLU A 18 -9.77 -23.81 -5.26
C GLU A 18 -8.75 -23.62 -4.13
N TYR A 19 -7.94 -22.56 -4.22
CA TYR A 19 -7.01 -22.11 -3.20
C TYR A 19 -7.41 -20.72 -2.69
N PRO A 20 -8.25 -20.63 -1.64
CA PRO A 20 -8.77 -19.34 -1.18
C PRO A 20 -7.65 -18.40 -0.72
N PRO A 21 -7.59 -17.15 -1.23
CA PRO A 21 -6.60 -16.18 -0.80
C PRO A 21 -6.73 -15.83 0.68
N GLN A 22 -5.61 -15.45 1.28
CA GLN A 22 -5.50 -15.12 2.70
C GLN A 22 -5.08 -13.67 2.88
N LEU A 23 -5.78 -12.96 3.76
CA LEU A 23 -5.43 -11.60 4.18
C LEU A 23 -5.01 -11.64 5.65
N HIS A 24 -3.81 -11.16 5.92
CA HIS A 24 -3.25 -11.03 7.26
C HIS A 24 -3.07 -9.55 7.59
N LEU A 25 -3.65 -9.10 8.71
CA LEU A 25 -3.58 -7.72 9.17
C LEU A 25 -2.75 -7.65 10.46
N LEU A 26 -1.70 -6.83 10.45
CA LEU A 26 -0.89 -6.52 11.62
C LEU A 26 -0.97 -5.02 11.87
N LEU A 27 -1.89 -4.60 12.72
CA LEU A 27 -2.20 -3.20 12.97
C LEU A 27 -1.83 -2.84 14.41
N ASP A 28 -0.92 -1.89 14.58
CA ASP A 28 -0.66 -1.33 15.90
C ASP A 28 -1.89 -0.52 16.35
N ALA A 29 -2.26 -0.63 17.63
CA ALA A 29 -3.48 0.00 18.18
C ALA A 29 -3.49 1.53 17.96
N GLU A 30 -2.31 2.16 17.97
CA GLU A 30 -2.13 3.60 17.74
C GLU A 30 -2.37 4.02 16.28
N THR A 31 -2.52 3.08 15.34
CA THR A 31 -2.72 3.40 13.91
C THR A 31 -4.18 3.43 13.48
N SER A 32 -5.11 3.00 14.34
CA SER A 32 -6.51 2.78 13.96
C SER A 32 -7.29 4.04 13.57
N HIS A 33 -6.83 5.21 14.01
CA HIS A 33 -7.44 6.52 13.75
C HIS A 33 -6.75 7.28 12.61
N LEU A 34 -5.57 6.83 12.17
CA LEU A 34 -4.81 7.55 11.15
C LEU A 34 -5.42 7.34 9.77
N LEU A 35 -5.61 8.44 9.05
CA LEU A 35 -6.21 8.43 7.72
C LEU A 35 -5.19 8.03 6.66
N VAL A 36 -5.58 7.06 5.83
CA VAL A 36 -4.86 6.67 4.60
C VAL A 36 -5.68 7.19 3.42
N PRO A 37 -5.06 7.73 2.35
CA PRO A 37 -5.82 8.19 1.20
C PRO A 37 -6.64 7.05 0.61
N PRO A 38 -7.93 7.27 0.30
CA PRO A 38 -8.82 6.19 -0.13
C PRO A 38 -8.30 5.50 -1.40
N LEU A 39 -8.53 4.21 -1.54
CA LEU A 39 -8.06 3.37 -2.66
C LEU A 39 -6.53 3.23 -2.74
N SER A 40 -5.77 3.58 -1.71
CA SER A 40 -4.34 3.28 -1.65
C SER A 40 -4.10 1.80 -1.39
N LEU A 41 -4.66 1.26 -0.30
CA LEU A 41 -4.50 -0.14 0.06
C LEU A 41 -5.21 -1.06 -0.94
N LEU A 42 -6.43 -0.69 -1.34
CA LEU A 42 -7.23 -1.50 -2.25
C LEU A 42 -6.53 -1.68 -3.61
N THR A 43 -5.97 -0.62 -4.18
CA THR A 43 -5.24 -0.71 -5.47
C THR A 43 -4.06 -1.66 -5.39
N PHE A 44 -3.28 -1.64 -4.30
CA PHE A 44 -2.15 -2.56 -4.15
C PHE A 44 -2.60 -3.99 -3.93
N VAL A 45 -3.69 -4.20 -3.18
CA VAL A 45 -4.32 -5.53 -3.04
C VAL A 45 -4.80 -6.04 -4.40
N GLU A 46 -5.52 -5.23 -5.18
CA GLU A 46 -5.95 -5.59 -6.54
C GLU A 46 -4.77 -5.96 -7.44
N ASN A 47 -3.65 -5.24 -7.34
CA ASN A 47 -2.43 -5.56 -8.07
C ASN A 47 -1.87 -6.92 -7.66
N SER A 48 -1.85 -7.26 -6.37
CA SER A 48 -1.42 -8.60 -5.92
C SER A 48 -2.26 -9.72 -6.54
N PHE A 49 -3.58 -9.53 -6.68
CA PHE A 49 -4.43 -10.49 -7.38
C PHE A 49 -4.16 -10.54 -8.88
N LYS A 50 -4.10 -9.39 -9.54
CA LYS A 50 -3.90 -9.26 -10.99
C LYS A 50 -2.57 -9.84 -11.46
N HIS A 51 -1.53 -9.70 -10.65
CA HIS A 51 -0.16 -10.09 -10.99
C HIS A 51 0.30 -11.38 -10.29
N SER A 52 -0.56 -12.03 -9.50
CA SER A 52 -0.27 -13.34 -8.95
C SER A 52 -0.15 -14.37 -10.08
N GLN A 53 0.97 -15.10 -10.10
CA GLN A 53 1.18 -16.24 -10.99
C GLN A 53 0.92 -17.58 -10.29
N ARG A 54 0.42 -17.55 -9.05
CA ARG A 54 0.17 -18.77 -8.26
C ARG A 54 -1.05 -19.50 -8.79
N GLN A 55 -0.93 -20.81 -8.97
CA GLN A 55 -2.01 -21.68 -9.45
C GLN A 55 -2.28 -22.88 -8.52
N ASP A 56 -1.33 -23.20 -7.65
CA ASP A 56 -1.29 -24.43 -6.84
C ASP A 56 -1.33 -24.16 -5.32
N SER A 57 -1.52 -22.90 -4.93
CA SER A 57 -1.40 -22.47 -3.55
C SER A 57 -2.05 -21.09 -3.35
N PRO A 58 -2.51 -20.79 -2.11
CA PRO A 58 -3.15 -19.52 -1.81
C PRO A 58 -2.25 -18.31 -2.09
N LEU A 59 -2.85 -17.26 -2.66
CA LEU A 59 -2.28 -15.92 -2.59
C LEU A 59 -2.40 -15.44 -1.14
N GLU A 60 -1.26 -15.13 -0.52
CA GLU A 60 -1.19 -14.55 0.82
C GLU A 60 -0.84 -13.07 0.69
N ILE A 61 -1.66 -12.22 1.27
CA ILE A 61 -1.43 -10.77 1.34
C ILE A 61 -1.31 -10.40 2.82
N ARG A 62 -0.27 -9.64 3.16
CA ARG A 62 -0.02 -9.14 4.52
C ARG A 62 0.00 -7.63 4.48
N ILE A 63 -0.84 -7.00 5.31
CA ILE A 63 -0.85 -5.56 5.54
C ILE A 63 -0.37 -5.31 6.96
N LYS A 64 0.74 -4.58 7.09
CA LYS A 64 1.28 -4.12 8.36
C LYS A 64 1.16 -2.61 8.45
N CYS A 65 0.61 -2.11 9.55
CA CYS A 65 0.56 -0.68 9.89
C CYS A 65 1.23 -0.49 11.25
N THR A 66 2.26 0.37 11.32
CA THR A 66 2.96 0.71 12.57
C THR A 66 3.43 2.16 12.52
N THR A 67 3.73 2.73 13.69
CA THR A 67 4.34 4.07 13.78
C THR A 67 5.86 3.94 13.78
N LEU A 68 6.53 4.82 13.04
CA LEU A 68 7.99 4.93 13.03
C LEU A 68 8.42 6.24 13.71
N PRO A 69 9.51 6.20 14.50
CA PRO A 69 10.11 7.41 15.07
C PRO A 69 10.72 8.28 13.96
N GLY A 70 10.65 9.60 14.13
CA GLY A 70 11.15 10.62 13.22
C GLY A 70 10.72 12.01 13.65
N GLU A 71 11.22 13.07 13.00
CA GLU A 71 10.66 14.42 13.20
C GLU A 71 9.18 14.40 12.82
N GLY A 72 8.29 14.69 13.77
CA GLY A 72 6.83 14.57 13.60
C GLY A 72 6.28 13.14 13.75
N GLY A 73 7.04 12.13 13.35
CA GLY A 73 6.64 10.71 13.36
C GLY A 73 5.93 10.32 12.05
N TYR A 74 6.01 9.03 11.71
CA TYR A 74 5.46 8.50 10.46
C TYR A 74 4.54 7.32 10.69
N LEU A 75 3.45 7.27 9.95
CA LEU A 75 2.71 6.04 9.72
C LEU A 75 3.44 5.26 8.62
N TYR A 76 3.91 4.08 8.97
CA TYR A 76 4.46 3.12 8.03
C TYR A 76 3.42 2.06 7.71
N ILE A 77 3.19 1.86 6.42
CA ILE A 77 2.31 0.82 5.92
C ILE A 77 3.09 -0.05 4.96
N SER A 78 3.08 -1.36 5.18
CA SER A 78 3.63 -2.35 4.26
C SER A 78 2.53 -3.26 3.77
N ILE A 79 2.44 -3.41 2.45
CA ILE A 79 1.53 -4.33 1.77
C ILE A 79 2.42 -5.29 1.01
N SER A 80 2.41 -6.56 1.42
CA SER A 80 3.24 -7.59 0.80
C SER A 80 2.42 -8.80 0.38
N ASP A 81 2.86 -9.48 -0.66
CA ASP A 81 2.26 -10.71 -1.14
C ASP A 81 3.30 -11.79 -1.44
N ASN A 82 2.84 -13.03 -1.62
CA ASN A 82 3.65 -14.17 -2.06
C ASN A 82 3.52 -14.45 -3.58
N GLY A 83 3.23 -13.41 -4.37
CA GLY A 83 3.03 -13.47 -5.82
C GLY A 83 4.33 -13.48 -6.63
N GLY A 84 4.24 -13.08 -7.90
CA GLY A 84 5.36 -13.11 -8.86
C GLY A 84 6.41 -12.02 -8.67
N GLY A 85 6.14 -11.01 -7.84
CA GLY A 85 6.98 -9.82 -7.72
C GLY A 85 6.89 -8.88 -8.93
N PHE A 86 7.69 -7.82 -8.88
CA PHE A 86 7.89 -6.87 -9.97
C PHE A 86 9.07 -7.29 -10.85
N SER A 87 9.04 -6.96 -12.14
CA SER A 87 10.24 -7.06 -12.99
C SER A 87 11.28 -6.02 -12.59
N ALA A 88 12.54 -6.21 -13.00
CA ALA A 88 13.61 -5.24 -12.71
C ALA A 88 13.32 -3.87 -13.34
N GLU A 89 12.76 -3.88 -14.56
CA GLU A 89 12.36 -2.68 -15.31
C GLU A 89 11.23 -1.95 -14.58
N ALA A 90 10.21 -2.69 -14.13
CA ALA A 90 9.10 -2.12 -13.36
C ALA A 90 9.59 -1.52 -12.03
N LEU A 91 10.48 -2.20 -11.29
CA LEU A 91 11.07 -1.64 -10.06
C LEU A 91 11.87 -0.36 -10.33
N HIS A 92 12.61 -0.32 -11.44
CA HIS A 92 13.37 0.87 -11.81
C HIS A 92 12.45 2.03 -12.16
N GLU A 93 11.42 1.81 -12.99
CA GLU A 93 10.43 2.83 -13.33
C GLU A 93 9.68 3.32 -12.09
N LEU A 94 9.19 2.38 -11.27
CA LEU A 94 8.41 2.69 -10.08
C LEU A 94 9.27 3.44 -9.06
N ASN A 95 10.48 3.02 -8.74
CA ASN A 95 11.27 3.71 -7.72
C ASN A 95 12.03 4.95 -8.23
N SER A 96 11.96 5.25 -9.53
CA SER A 96 12.57 6.46 -10.07
C SER A 96 11.83 7.71 -9.57
N PRO A 97 12.56 8.82 -9.31
CA PRO A 97 11.92 10.11 -9.03
C PRO A 97 10.97 10.45 -10.17
N ALA A 98 9.70 10.68 -9.85
CA ALA A 98 8.72 11.08 -10.85
C ALA A 98 9.23 12.35 -11.55
N GLN A 99 9.53 12.25 -12.84
CA GLN A 99 9.89 13.41 -13.66
C GLN A 99 8.68 14.35 -13.66
N GLU A 100 8.90 15.61 -13.27
CA GLU A 100 7.86 16.64 -13.30
C GLU A 100 7.28 16.73 -14.72
N GLY A 101 6.01 16.34 -14.88
CA GLY A 101 5.30 16.39 -16.16
C GLY A 101 4.82 15.05 -16.72
N ASN A 102 5.30 13.91 -16.22
CA ASN A 102 4.87 12.58 -16.69
C ASN A 102 4.01 11.84 -15.65
N ILE A 103 2.99 12.52 -15.15
CA ILE A 103 2.11 12.02 -14.06
C ILE A 103 1.26 10.83 -14.54
N TYR A 104 1.10 10.64 -15.86
CA TYR A 104 0.28 9.59 -16.44
C TYR A 104 1.12 8.74 -17.40
N THR A 105 1.73 7.67 -16.89
CA THR A 105 2.12 6.54 -17.74
C THR A 105 0.92 5.60 -17.84
N ASP A 106 0.46 5.30 -19.05
CA ASP A 106 -0.70 4.42 -19.30
C ASP A 106 -0.54 3.02 -18.68
N GLN A 107 0.68 2.61 -18.34
CA GLN A 107 0.99 1.29 -17.79
C GLN A 107 0.74 1.17 -16.28
N HIS A 108 0.60 2.28 -15.52
CA HIS A 108 0.53 2.25 -14.05
C HIS A 108 -0.52 3.21 -13.44
N VAL A 109 -1.66 3.43 -14.11
CA VAL A 109 -2.69 4.41 -13.72
C VAL A 109 -3.04 4.40 -12.22
N GLY A 110 -3.24 3.21 -11.62
CA GLY A 110 -3.55 3.08 -10.19
C GLY A 110 -2.45 3.62 -9.28
N ILE A 111 -1.20 3.28 -9.55
CA ILE A 111 -0.04 3.70 -8.75
C ILE A 111 0.21 5.21 -8.93
N SER A 112 0.09 5.71 -10.16
CA SER A 112 0.20 7.14 -10.45
C SER A 112 -0.84 7.97 -9.70
N ASN A 113 -2.09 7.48 -9.63
CA ASN A 113 -3.15 8.12 -8.85
C ASN A 113 -2.85 8.15 -7.34
N ILE A 114 -2.25 7.09 -6.80
CA ILE A 114 -1.82 7.07 -5.39
C ILE A 114 -0.73 8.12 -5.16
N ARG A 115 0.31 8.15 -6.00
CA ARG A 115 1.39 9.14 -5.88
C ARG A 115 0.89 10.58 -5.97
N HIS A 116 -0.01 10.85 -6.92
CA HIS A 116 -0.60 12.16 -7.08
C HIS A 116 -1.36 12.58 -5.82
N ARG A 117 -2.21 11.69 -5.28
CA ARG A 117 -2.96 11.97 -4.04
C ARG A 117 -2.05 12.15 -2.82
N LEU A 118 -1.02 11.32 -2.68
CA LEU A 118 -0.03 11.47 -1.62
C LEU A 118 0.69 12.82 -1.69
N ARG A 119 1.03 13.28 -2.90
CA ARG A 119 1.63 14.60 -3.10
C ARG A 119 0.67 15.74 -2.77
N LEU A 120 -0.62 15.59 -3.07
CA LEU A 120 -1.62 16.60 -2.71
C LEU A 120 -1.86 16.70 -1.20
N LEU A 121 -1.86 15.56 -0.50
CA LEU A 121 -2.19 15.50 0.92
C LEU A 121 -0.98 15.77 1.83
N TYR A 122 0.19 15.24 1.47
CA TYR A 122 1.37 15.26 2.33
C TYR A 122 2.56 15.99 1.68
N GLY A 123 2.39 16.55 0.48
CA GLY A 123 3.49 17.21 -0.22
C GLY A 123 4.66 16.25 -0.52
N PRO A 124 5.92 16.71 -0.37
CA PRO A 124 7.10 15.89 -0.66
C PRO A 124 7.50 14.93 0.47
N THR A 125 6.82 14.97 1.63
CA THR A 125 7.24 14.20 2.82
C THR A 125 6.64 12.80 2.86
N ALA A 126 5.60 12.52 2.06
CA ALA A 126 5.12 11.15 1.85
C ALA A 126 5.94 10.43 0.78
N THR A 127 6.27 9.17 1.05
CA THR A 127 7.06 8.33 0.15
C THR A 127 6.36 6.99 -0.10
N VAL A 128 6.47 6.48 -1.33
CA VAL A 128 6.06 5.11 -1.68
C VAL A 128 7.25 4.38 -2.30
N LEU A 129 7.61 3.23 -1.74
CA LEU A 129 8.69 2.37 -2.24
C LEU A 129 8.16 1.01 -2.67
N PHE A 130 8.80 0.43 -3.68
CA PHE A 130 8.47 -0.87 -4.25
C PHE A 130 9.69 -1.77 -4.17
N ARG A 131 9.52 -3.01 -3.70
CA ARG A 131 10.60 -4.00 -3.70
C ARG A 131 10.05 -5.40 -3.90
N ASN A 132 10.94 -6.32 -4.28
CA ASN A 132 10.64 -7.74 -4.24
C ASN A 132 11.06 -8.35 -2.90
N LEU A 133 10.29 -9.33 -2.46
CA LEU A 133 10.63 -10.27 -1.40
C LEU A 133 11.12 -11.57 -2.03
N THR A 134 11.68 -12.48 -1.23
CA THR A 134 11.91 -13.85 -1.68
C THR A 134 10.57 -14.53 -1.97
N GLY A 135 10.17 -14.54 -3.25
CA GLY A 135 8.90 -15.12 -3.71
C GLY A 135 7.69 -14.21 -3.55
N GLY A 136 7.84 -12.90 -3.78
CA GLY A 136 6.73 -11.96 -3.66
C GLY A 136 7.07 -10.49 -3.94
N ALA A 137 6.08 -9.62 -3.78
CA ALA A 137 6.21 -8.16 -3.84
C ALA A 137 5.98 -7.52 -2.47
N CYS A 138 6.54 -6.32 -2.27
CA CYS A 138 6.23 -5.46 -1.14
C CYS A 138 6.16 -4.00 -1.60
N VAL A 139 5.08 -3.33 -1.21
CA VAL A 139 4.90 -1.89 -1.34
C VAL A 139 4.92 -1.28 0.06
N GLU A 140 5.66 -0.19 0.21
CA GLU A 140 5.78 0.55 1.46
C GLU A 140 5.32 1.97 1.29
N LEU A 141 4.49 2.45 2.22
CA LEU A 141 4.08 3.83 2.33
C LEU A 141 4.64 4.40 3.63
N PHE A 142 5.23 5.58 3.53
CA PHE A 142 5.68 6.38 4.66
C PHE A 142 4.87 7.68 4.62
N LEU A 143 3.94 7.83 5.55
CA LEU A 143 3.04 8.98 5.62
C LEU A 143 3.38 9.78 6.88
N PRO A 144 3.64 11.09 6.81
CA PRO A 144 3.84 11.89 8.01
C PRO A 144 2.56 11.90 8.86
N ILE A 145 2.71 11.81 10.18
CA ILE A 145 1.58 11.97 11.09
C ILE A 145 1.42 13.46 11.36
N GLU A 146 0.29 14.04 10.98
CA GLU A 146 -0.03 15.41 11.37
C GLU A 146 -0.27 15.44 12.89
N ARG A 147 0.61 16.15 13.60
CA ARG A 147 0.34 16.54 14.98
C ARG A 147 -0.46 17.83 14.91
N ASP A 148 -1.68 17.80 15.42
CA ASP A 148 -2.42 19.04 15.60
C ASP A 148 -1.66 19.87 16.64
N GLU A 149 -1.06 20.99 16.25
CA GLU A 149 -0.28 21.82 17.19
C GLU A 149 -1.17 22.52 18.23
N ASN A 150 -2.50 22.50 18.05
CA ASN A 150 -3.45 23.24 18.90
C ASN A 150 -4.11 22.41 20.02
N THR A 151 -3.85 21.10 20.06
CA THR A 151 -4.25 20.20 21.14
C THR A 151 -3.13 19.20 21.25
N GLY A 152 -2.52 19.01 22.42
CA GLY A 152 -1.45 18.02 22.61
C GLY A 152 -1.90 16.54 22.45
N GLY A 153 -2.72 16.24 21.45
CA GLY A 153 -3.27 14.94 21.08
C GLY A 153 -3.41 14.85 19.57
N ILE A 154 -3.22 13.63 19.06
CA ILE A 154 -3.25 13.29 17.63
C ILE A 154 -4.64 13.65 17.06
N SER A 155 -4.68 14.37 15.94
CA SER A 155 -5.95 14.74 15.31
C SER A 155 -6.63 13.48 14.75
N THR A 156 -7.89 13.27 15.15
CA THR A 156 -8.77 12.14 14.85
C THR A 156 -9.49 12.25 13.52
#